data_AF-A0A183B548-F1
#
_entry.id   AF-A0A183B548-F1
#
_cell.length_a   1.000
_cell.length_b   1.000
_cell.length_c   1.000
_cell.angle_alpha   90.00
_cell.angle_beta   90.00
_cell.angle_gamma   90.00
#
_symmetry.space_group_name_H-M   'P 1'
#
loop_
_entity.id
_entity.type
_entity.pdbx_description
1 polymer ?
#
loop_
_entity_poly.entity_id
_entity_poly.type
_entity_poly.pdbx_seq_one_letter_code
_entity_poly.pdbx_strand_id
1 'polypeptide(L)' 'MVVSVYRSPSSMANEDEALLLTLRTAARHNGKLLILGDFKTPEINLGEESAPSGSFGHALLNLLHDEALMQHVREDTK' A
#
# COMPACT_ATOMS: atom_id res chain seq x y z
N MET A 1 -5.17 11.11 11.04
CA MET A 1 -5.01 9.72 11.52
C MET A 1 -3.68 9.19 11.00
N VAL A 2 -2.97 8.39 11.79
CA VAL A 2 -1.76 7.70 11.36
C VAL A 2 -2.04 6.20 11.40
N VAL A 3 -1.75 5.49 10.32
CA VAL A 3 -1.84 4.03 10.24
C VAL A 3 -0.44 3.48 10.06
N SER A 4 -0.03 2.60 10.99
CA SER A 4 1.22 1.86 10.90
C SER A 4 0.95 0.48 10.32
N VAL A 5 1.61 0.12 9.24
CA VAL A 5 1.43 -1.16 8.54
C VAL A 5 2.67 -2.02 8.67
N TYR A 6 2.45 -3.31 8.90
CA TYR A 6 3.44 -4.35 8.70
C TYR A 6 2.76 -5.53 8.01
N ARG A 7 3.15 -5.80 6.77
CA ARG A 7 2.70 -6.98 6.02
C ARG A 7 3.76 -8.07 6.11
N SER A 8 3.37 -9.25 6.57
CA SER A 8 4.30 -10.39 6.64
C SER A 8 4.72 -10.85 5.24
N PRO A 9 5.97 -11.29 5.02
CA PRO A 9 6.36 -11.98 3.79
C PRO A 9 5.54 -13.24 3.52
N SER A 10 4.93 -13.83 4.56
CA SER A 10 4.07 -15.01 4.49
C SER A 10 2.57 -14.69 4.42
N SER A 11 2.21 -13.43 4.15
CA SER A 11 0.82 -12.97 4.13
C SER A 11 0.02 -13.73 3.07
N MET A 12 -1.17 -14.17 3.44
CA MET A 12 -2.09 -14.86 2.53
C MET A 12 -2.99 -13.88 1.78
N ALA A 13 -3.59 -14.32 0.67
CA ALA A 13 -4.43 -13.46 -0.17
C ALA A 13 -5.59 -12.79 0.59
N ASN A 14 -6.23 -13.50 1.53
CA ASN A 14 -7.31 -12.94 2.34
C ASN A 14 -6.82 -11.89 3.35
N GLU A 15 -5.60 -12.01 3.87
CA GLU A 15 -4.98 -11.02 4.75
C GLU A 15 -4.63 -9.76 3.96
N ASP A 16 -4.13 -9.94 2.74
CA ASP A 16 -3.83 -8.87 1.79
C ASP A 16 -5.10 -8.09 1.40
N GLU A 17 -6.19 -8.79 1.09
CA GLU A 17 -7.50 -8.19 0.82
C GLU A 17 -8.01 -7.40 2.03
N ALA A 18 -7.91 -7.96 3.24
CA ALA A 18 -8.33 -7.29 4.46
C ALA A 18 -7.51 -6.03 4.75
N LEU A 19 -6.20 -6.07 4.48
CA LEU A 19 -5.32 -4.91 4.61
C LEU A 19 -5.73 -3.80 3.63
N LEU A 20 -5.92 -4.12 2.34
CA LEU A 20 -6.34 -3.14 1.33
C LEU A 20 -7.70 -2.53 1.68
N LEU A 21 -8.67 -3.34 2.12
CA LEU A 21 -9.97 -2.85 2.54
C LEU A 21 -9.86 -1.88 3.74
N THR A 22 -9.00 -2.21 4.70
CA THR A 22 -8.75 -1.35 5.87
C THR A 22 -8.16 -0.01 5.45
N LEU A 23 -7.18 0.00 4.55
CA LEU A 23 -6.56 1.23 4.04
C LEU A 23 -7.55 2.08 3.24
N ARG A 24 -8.37 1.46 2.38
CA ARG A 24 -9.42 2.14 1.63
C ARG A 24 -10.44 2.80 2.55
N THR A 25 -10.86 2.07 3.59
CA THR A 25 -11.78 2.59 4.63
C THR A 25 -11.15 3.77 5.37
N ALA A 26 -9.88 3.63 5.78
CA ALA A 26 -9.13 4.70 6.41
C ALA A 26 -9.07 5.96 5.53
N ALA A 27 -8.78 5.82 4.22
CA ALA A 27 -8.69 6.94 3.30
C ALA A 27 -10.02 7.70 3.15
N ARG A 28 -11.13 6.97 3.01
CA ARG A 28 -12.46 7.56 2.78
C ARG A 28 -13.05 8.26 4.00
N HIS A 29 -12.77 7.75 5.19
CA HIS A 29 -13.36 8.28 6.41
C HIS A 29 -12.55 9.40 7.07
N ASN A 30 -11.32 9.65 6.61
CA ASN A 30 -10.41 10.59 7.28
C ASN A 30 -9.96 11.69 6.32
N GLY A 31 -10.28 12.95 6.65
CA GLY A 31 -9.83 14.10 5.85
C GLY A 31 -8.31 14.35 5.86
N LYS A 32 -7.56 13.71 6.78
CA LYS A 32 -6.09 13.71 6.82
C LYS A 32 -5.59 12.34 7.28
N LEU A 33 -4.92 11.62 6.38
CA LEU A 33 -4.38 10.29 6.62
C LEU A 33 -2.88 10.26 6.30
N LEU A 34 -2.11 9.66 7.19
CA LEU A 34 -0.71 9.29 6.97
C LEU A 34 -0.59 7.77 7.13
N ILE A 35 -0.06 7.09 6.13
CA ILE A 35 0.22 5.65 6.16
C ILE A 35 1.74 5.50 6.19
N LEU A 36 2.23 4.74 7.16
CA LEU A 36 3.64 4.42 7.33
C LEU A 36 3.75 2.92 7.53
N GLY A 37 4.71 2.25 6.91
CA GLY A 37 4.86 0.83 7.15
C GLY A 37 5.70 0.09 6.15
N ASP A 38 5.96 -1.16 6.49
CA ASP A 38 6.63 -2.11 5.62
C ASP A 38 5.58 -3.04 4.98
N PHE A 39 5.36 -2.86 3.69
CA PHE A 39 4.43 -3.65 2.90
C PHE A 39 5.06 -4.93 2.34
N LYS A 40 6.40 -5.08 2.44
CA LYS A 40 7.15 -6.19 1.85
C LYS A 40 6.78 -6.43 0.39
N THR A 41 6.82 -5.38 -0.41
CA THR A 41 6.51 -5.39 -1.85
C THR A 41 7.74 -5.06 -2.70
N PRO A 42 8.77 -5.92 -2.73
CA PRO A 42 9.97 -5.69 -3.55
C PRO A 42 9.67 -5.71 -5.05
N GLU A 43 8.49 -6.20 -5.46
CA GLU A 43 8.05 -6.23 -6.84
C GLU A 43 7.58 -4.87 -7.39
N ILE A 44 7.40 -3.87 -6.52
CA ILE A 44 7.03 -2.52 -6.96
C ILE A 44 8.27 -1.79 -7.47
N ASN A 45 8.21 -1.30 -8.70
CA ASN A 45 9.14 -0.30 -9.18
C ASN A 45 8.62 1.09 -8.77
N LEU A 46 9.16 1.64 -7.67
CA LEU A 46 8.74 2.94 -7.13
C LEU A 46 9.01 4.11 -8.09
N GLY A 47 10.02 3.99 -8.97
CA GLY A 47 10.36 5.05 -9.93
C GLY A 47 9.37 5.14 -11.10
N GLU A 48 8.75 4.02 -11.46
CA GLU A 48 7.78 3.92 -12.55
C GLU A 48 6.34 3.79 -12.04
N GLU A 49 6.14 3.73 -10.73
CA GLU A 49 4.85 3.43 -10.08
C GLU A 49 4.18 2.20 -10.71
N SER A 50 4.97 1.14 -10.91
CA SER A 50 4.53 -0.06 -11.62
C SER A 50 4.80 -1.33 -10.81
N ALA A 51 3.97 -2.35 -11.02
CA ALA A 51 4.13 -3.67 -10.41
C ALA A 51 3.47 -4.75 -11.31
N PRO A 52 3.90 -6.02 -11.23
CA PRO A 52 3.32 -7.11 -12.02
C PRO A 52 1.82 -7.25 -11.79
N SER A 53 1.03 -7.37 -12.87
CA SER A 53 -0.41 -7.57 -12.79
C SER A 53 -0.77 -8.78 -11.92
N GLY A 54 -1.75 -8.62 -11.04
CA GLY A 54 -2.18 -9.67 -10.10
C GLY A 54 -1.31 -9.80 -8.85
N SER A 55 -0.23 -9.03 -8.72
CA SER A 55 0.53 -8.94 -7.45
C SER A 55 -0.19 -8.06 -6.42
N PHE A 56 0.16 -8.25 -5.15
CA PHE A 56 -0.28 -7.35 -4.08
C PHE A 56 0.22 -5.91 -4.32
N GLY A 57 1.47 -5.73 -4.76
CA GLY A 57 2.00 -4.41 -5.10
C GLY A 57 1.16 -3.69 -6.17
N HIS A 58 0.68 -4.39 -7.18
CA HIS A 58 -0.22 -3.81 -8.19
C HIS A 58 -1.56 -3.36 -7.60
N ALA A 59 -2.16 -4.17 -6.73
CA ALA A 59 -3.40 -3.81 -6.05
C ALA A 59 -3.22 -2.62 -5.08
N LEU A 60 -2.07 -2.55 -4.41
CA LEU A 60 -1.69 -1.44 -3.54
C LEU A 60 -1.55 -0.14 -4.34
N LEU A 61 -0.82 -0.14 -5.46
CA LEU A 61 -0.68 1.03 -6.32
C LEU A 61 -2.04 1.54 -6.81
N ASN A 62 -2.91 0.64 -7.29
CA ASN A 62 -4.26 1.01 -7.71
C ASN A 62 -5.06 1.68 -6.58
N LEU A 63 -4.96 1.16 -5.34
CA LEU A 63 -5.60 1.79 -4.18
C LEU A 63 -5.04 3.19 -3.92
N LEU A 64 -3.72 3.35 -3.97
CA LEU A 64 -3.09 4.66 -3.75
C LEU A 64 -3.55 5.68 -4.78
N HIS A 65 -3.64 5.30 -6.06
CA HIS A 65 -4.17 6.15 -7.12
C HIS A 65 -5.66 6.45 -6.96
N ASP A 66 -6.50 5.43 -6.74
CA ASP A 66 -7.96 5.56 -6.58
C ASP A 66 -8.34 6.53 -5.46
N GLU A 67 -7.61 6.48 -4.35
CA GLU A 67 -7.91 7.25 -3.15
C GLU A 67 -7.02 8.51 -3.04
N ALA A 68 -6.30 8.87 -4.12
CA ALA A 68 -5.42 10.04 -4.22
C ALA A 68 -4.38 10.15 -3.08
N LEU A 69 -3.85 9.01 -2.64
CA LEU A 69 -2.81 8.91 -1.62
C LEU A 69 -1.43 9.08 -2.26
N MET A 70 -0.77 10.18 -1.95
CA MET A 70 0.54 10.50 -2.50
C MET A 70 1.65 9.73 -1.78
N GLN A 71 2.48 9.02 -2.54
CA GLN A 71 3.69 8.40 -2.02
C GLN A 71 4.80 9.44 -1.86
N HIS A 72 5.35 9.56 -0.66
CA HIS A 72 6.43 10.51 -0.35
C HIS A 72 7.83 9.90 -0.40
N VAL A 73 7.94 8.57 -0.31
CA VAL A 73 9.23 7.87 -0.35
C VAL A 73 9.52 7.44 -1.78
N ARG A 74 10.66 7.89 -2.33
CA ARG A 74 11.07 7.59 -3.71
C ARG A 74 12.21 6.58 -3.81
N GLU A 75 12.80 6.22 -2.68
CA GLU A 75 13.93 5.30 -2.60
C GLU A 75 13.67 4.26 -1.52
N ASP A 76 14.10 3.03 -1.77
CA ASP A 76 14.04 1.97 -0.77
C ASP A 76 14.82 2.37 0.47
N THR A 77 14.26 2.10 1.64
CA THR A 77 15.02 2.13 2.89
C THR A 77 15.90 0.89 2.90
N LYS A 78 17.16 1.05 2.46
CA LYS A 78 18.21 0.01 2.52
C LYS A 78 18.51 -0.42 3.95
#